data_AF-A0AA47MTH5-F1
#
_entry.id   AF-A0AA47MTH5-F1
#
_cell.length_a   1.000
_cell.length_b   1.000
_cell.length_c   1.000
_cell.angle_alpha   90.00
_cell.angle_beta   90.00
_cell.angle_gamma   90.00
#
_symmetry.space_group_name_H-M   'P 1'
#
loop_
_entity.id
_entity.type
_entity.pdbx_description
1 polymer ?
#
loop_
_entity_poly.entity_id
_entity_poly.type
_entity_poly.pdbx_seq_one_letter_code
_entity_poly.pdbx_strand_id
1 'polypeptide(L)'
;MESVEKECGALGGLFQAIVNDMKSSYPVWEDFSAKATKLHSQLRTTILAAVAFLDAFQKVADMATSSRGATRDIGSALTRMCMRHRSIETKLRHLTNALMEGMVTPLQDRIEEWKKTANQLDKDHAKGNFFFFFFCINQ
;
A
#
# COMPACT_ATOMS: atom_id res chain seq x y z
N MET A 1 -46.41 19.77 12.56
CA MET A 1 -45.22 20.13 13.37
C MET A 1 -44.55 18.87 13.92
N GLU A 2 -45.28 17.91 14.50
CA GLU A 2 -44.74 16.60 14.94
C GLU A 2 -44.04 15.77 13.85
N SER A 3 -44.45 15.87 12.58
CA SER A 3 -43.81 15.12 11.49
C SER A 3 -42.38 15.59 11.21
N VAL A 4 -42.12 16.89 11.31
CA VAL A 4 -40.83 17.51 11.01
C VAL A 4 -39.80 17.22 12.12
N GLU A 5 -40.25 17.19 13.38
CA GLU A 5 -39.38 16.82 14.51
C GLU A 5 -38.97 15.34 14.47
N LYS A 6 -39.88 14.45 14.06
CA LYS A 6 -39.56 13.03 13.82
C LYS A 6 -38.57 12.83 12.68
N GLU A 7 -38.73 13.54 11.57
CA GLU A 7 -37.79 13.49 10.45
C GLU A 7 -36.42 14.03 10.84
N CYS A 8 -36.35 15.13 11.60
CA CYS A 8 -35.10 15.70 12.09
C CYS A 8 -34.36 14.75 13.04
N GLY A 9 -35.09 14.06 13.93
CA GLY A 9 -34.54 13.01 14.80
C GLY A 9 -34.03 11.79 14.02
N ALA A 10 -34.74 11.36 12.98
CA ALA A 10 -34.32 10.26 12.11
C ALA A 10 -33.03 10.60 11.32
N LEU A 11 -32.94 11.83 10.81
CA LEU A 11 -31.74 12.35 10.12
C LEU A 11 -30.52 12.42 11.05
N GLY A 12 -30.69 12.88 12.29
CA GLY A 12 -29.61 12.89 13.29
C GLY A 12 -29.14 11.47 13.67
N GLY A 13 -30.08 10.52 13.78
CA GLY A 13 -29.74 9.11 14.01
C GLY A 13 -28.97 8.48 12.85
N LEU A 14 -29.36 8.78 11.60
CA LEU A 14 -28.67 8.31 10.40
C LEU A 14 -27.25 8.89 10.30
N PHE A 15 -27.08 10.19 10.57
CA PHE A 15 -25.78 10.83 10.63
C PHE A 15 -24.84 10.10 11.61
N GLN A 16 -25.33 9.85 12.84
CA GLN A 16 -24.52 9.20 13.86
C GLN A 16 -24.15 7.76 13.48
N ALA A 17 -25.06 7.03 12.85
CA ALA A 17 -24.78 5.69 12.33
C ALA A 17 -23.64 5.72 11.29
N ILE A 18 -23.72 6.62 10.30
CA ILE A 18 -22.69 6.77 9.26
C ILE A 18 -21.33 7.13 9.88
N VAL A 19 -21.29 8.10 10.80
CA VAL A 19 -20.02 8.50 11.44
C VAL A 19 -19.43 7.39 12.29
N ASN A 20 -20.26 6.64 13.01
CA ASN A 20 -19.81 5.50 13.80
C ASN A 20 -19.26 4.39 12.90
N ASP A 21 -19.91 4.09 11.79
CA ASP A 21 -19.45 3.10 10.81
C ASP A 21 -18.09 3.49 10.23
N MET A 22 -17.92 4.77 9.85
CA MET A 22 -16.62 5.29 9.40
C MET A 22 -15.54 5.08 10.46
N LYS A 23 -15.80 5.43 11.72
CA LYS A 23 -14.82 5.28 12.81
C LYS A 23 -14.51 3.81 13.11
N SER A 24 -15.50 2.94 13.02
CA SER A 24 -15.33 1.51 13.24
C SER A 24 -14.40 0.85 12.21
N SER A 25 -14.24 1.48 11.03
CA SER A 25 -13.37 0.97 9.97
C SER A 25 -11.88 1.24 10.18
N TYR A 26 -11.50 2.18 11.05
CA TYR A 26 -10.09 2.59 11.21
C TYR A 26 -9.14 1.44 11.58
N PRO A 27 -9.47 0.53 12.53
CA PRO A 27 -8.58 -0.57 12.87
C PRO A 27 -8.30 -1.51 11.69
N VAL A 28 -9.27 -1.67 10.77
CA VAL A 28 -9.13 -2.51 9.57
C VAL A 28 -8.14 -1.88 8.60
N TRP A 29 -8.27 -0.58 8.34
CA TRP A 29 -7.36 0.17 7.47
C TRP A 29 -5.94 0.25 8.05
N GLU A 30 -5.84 0.47 9.36
CA GLU A 30 -4.55 0.48 10.07
C GLU A 30 -3.86 -0.89 10.03
N ASP A 31 -4.57 -1.99 10.27
CA ASP A 31 -3.99 -3.33 10.17
C ASP A 31 -3.53 -3.63 8.74
N PHE A 32 -4.35 -3.32 7.73
CA PHE A 32 -3.97 -3.47 6.32
C PHE A 32 -2.69 -2.69 5.99
N SER A 33 -2.62 -1.42 6.37
CA SER A 33 -1.42 -0.58 6.18
C SER A 33 -0.20 -1.15 6.89
N ALA A 34 -0.36 -1.65 8.11
CA ALA A 34 0.73 -2.29 8.86
C ALA A 34 1.21 -3.57 8.17
N LYS A 35 0.31 -4.43 7.66
CA LYS A 35 0.68 -5.63 6.91
C LYS A 35 1.38 -5.29 5.59
N ALA A 36 0.90 -4.28 4.87
CA ALA A 36 1.53 -3.81 3.64
C ALA A 36 2.95 -3.27 3.88
N THR A 37 3.14 -2.51 4.98
CA THR A 37 4.47 -2.04 5.42
C THR A 37 5.42 -3.21 5.72
N LYS A 38 4.92 -4.25 6.39
CA LYS A 38 5.69 -5.46 6.69
C LYS A 38 6.06 -6.22 5.40
N LEU A 39 5.12 -6.38 4.48
CA LEU A 39 5.36 -6.98 3.17
C LEU A 39 6.46 -6.22 2.41
N HIS A 40 6.34 -4.90 2.31
CA HIS A 40 7.37 -4.05 1.70
C HIS A 40 8.76 -4.30 2.30
N SER A 41 8.85 -4.36 3.63
CA SER A 41 10.12 -4.60 4.34
C SER A 41 10.71 -5.98 4.01
N GLN A 42 9.89 -7.02 3.92
CA GLN A 42 10.35 -8.36 3.54
C GLN A 42 10.80 -8.39 2.07
N LEU A 43 10.05 -7.75 1.16
CA LEU A 43 10.43 -7.65 -0.25
C LEU A 43 11.79 -6.97 -0.42
N ARG A 44 12.07 -5.90 0.34
CA ARG A 44 13.40 -5.25 0.34
C ARG A 44 14.50 -6.22 0.73
N THR A 45 14.31 -7.00 1.79
CA THR A 45 15.27 -8.03 2.22
C THR A 45 15.45 -9.10 1.15
N THR A 46 14.37 -9.58 0.54
CA THR A 46 14.42 -10.56 -0.56
C THR A 46 15.18 -10.01 -1.77
N ILE A 47 14.99 -8.74 -2.12
CA ILE A 47 15.74 -8.09 -3.21
C ILE A 47 17.25 -8.09 -2.90
N LEU A 48 17.65 -7.74 -1.68
CA LEU A 48 19.07 -7.77 -1.29
C LEU A 48 19.66 -9.19 -1.38
N ALA A 49 18.92 -10.19 -0.89
CA ALA A 49 19.32 -11.59 -1.00
C ALA A 49 19.41 -12.05 -2.47
N ALA A 50 18.46 -11.63 -3.32
CA ALA A 50 18.47 -11.95 -4.74
C ALA A 50 19.68 -11.33 -5.46
N VAL A 51 20.05 -10.08 -5.16
CA VAL A 51 21.25 -9.45 -5.71
C VAL A 51 22.50 -10.23 -5.33
N ALA A 52 22.68 -10.55 -4.05
CA ALA A 52 23.84 -11.32 -3.59
C ALA A 52 23.91 -12.71 -4.24
N PHE A 53 22.77 -13.38 -4.41
CA PHE A 53 22.68 -14.64 -5.14
C PHE A 53 23.08 -14.47 -6.60
N LEU A 54 22.59 -13.44 -7.29
CA LEU A 54 22.91 -13.20 -8.71
C LEU A 54 24.37 -12.81 -8.94
N ASP A 55 25.01 -12.17 -7.97
CA ASP A 55 26.45 -11.91 -8.03
C ASP A 55 27.26 -13.21 -7.90
N ALA A 56 26.88 -14.12 -7.00
CA ALA A 56 27.48 -15.44 -6.92
C ALA A 56 27.20 -16.28 -8.17
N PHE A 57 25.97 -16.21 -8.70
CA PHE A 57 25.58 -16.84 -9.95
C PHE A 57 26.49 -16.39 -11.09
N GLN A 58 26.69 -15.08 -11.24
CA GLN A 58 27.50 -14.54 -12.33
C GLN A 58 28.95 -15.03 -12.24
N LYS A 59 29.54 -15.14 -11.05
CA LYS A 59 30.88 -15.73 -10.88
C LYS A 59 30.98 -17.15 -11.43
N VAL A 60 29.94 -17.98 -11.23
CA VAL A 60 29.88 -19.34 -11.82
C VAL A 60 29.79 -19.27 -13.34
N ALA A 61 28.98 -18.36 -13.88
CA ALA A 61 28.85 -18.16 -15.32
C ALA A 61 30.18 -17.69 -15.96
N ASP A 62 30.89 -16.78 -15.31
CA ASP A 62 32.18 -16.24 -15.77
C ASP A 62 33.27 -17.32 -15.73
N MET A 63 33.33 -18.10 -14.66
CA MET A 63 34.20 -19.28 -14.55
C MET A 63 33.95 -20.25 -15.71
N ALA A 64 32.69 -20.58 -16.01
CA ALA A 64 32.37 -21.45 -17.15
C ALA A 64 32.73 -20.80 -18.50
N THR A 65 32.53 -19.50 -18.66
CA THR A 65 32.83 -18.77 -19.92
C THR A 65 34.32 -18.68 -20.21
N SER A 66 35.17 -18.64 -19.16
CA SER A 66 36.64 -18.63 -19.30
C SER A 66 37.25 -20.00 -19.62
N SER A 67 36.44 -21.07 -19.64
CA SER A 67 36.89 -22.42 -20.00
C SER A 67 36.94 -22.65 -21.54
N ARG A 68 37.39 -23.84 -21.96
CA ARG A 68 37.50 -24.22 -23.39
C ARG A 68 36.39 -25.19 -23.80
N GLY A 69 36.01 -25.16 -25.07
CA GLY A 69 35.03 -26.09 -25.66
C GLY A 69 33.59 -25.82 -25.19
N ALA A 70 32.76 -26.87 -25.13
CA ALA A 70 31.32 -26.78 -24.84
C ALA A 70 30.97 -26.09 -23.50
N THR A 71 31.88 -26.12 -22.52
CA THR A 71 31.68 -25.46 -21.23
C THR A 71 31.58 -23.93 -21.35
N ARG A 72 32.21 -23.34 -22.38
CA ARG A 72 32.07 -21.90 -22.68
C ARG A 72 30.66 -21.54 -23.15
N ASP A 73 30.01 -22.41 -23.91
CA ASP A 73 28.63 -22.20 -24.38
C ASP A 73 27.64 -22.29 -23.21
N ILE A 74 27.91 -23.19 -22.26
CA ILE A 74 27.19 -23.28 -20.98
C ILE A 74 27.35 -21.97 -20.20
N GLY A 75 28.57 -21.46 -20.03
CA GLY A 75 28.81 -20.17 -19.37
C GLY A 75 28.06 -19.01 -20.02
N SER A 76 28.04 -18.96 -21.35
CA SER A 76 27.28 -17.95 -22.11
C SER A 76 25.76 -18.06 -21.88
N ALA A 77 25.22 -19.28 -21.79
CA ALA A 77 23.82 -19.51 -21.45
C ALA A 77 23.49 -19.10 -20.01
N LEU A 78 24.37 -19.41 -19.06
CA LEU A 78 24.27 -19.02 -17.66
C LEU A 78 24.27 -17.50 -17.49
N THR A 79 25.15 -16.78 -18.21
CA THR A 79 25.15 -15.30 -18.20
C THR A 79 23.82 -14.74 -18.72
N ARG A 80 23.26 -15.29 -19.82
CA ARG A 80 21.94 -14.85 -20.30
C ARG A 80 20.84 -15.09 -19.27
N MET A 81 20.88 -16.20 -18.55
CA MET A 81 19.92 -16.49 -17.48
C MET A 81 20.09 -15.52 -16.30
N CYS A 82 21.31 -15.25 -15.86
CA CYS A 82 21.61 -14.26 -14.82
C CYS A 82 21.06 -12.88 -15.19
N MET A 83 21.29 -12.41 -16.42
CA MET A 83 20.77 -11.12 -16.90
C MET A 83 19.24 -11.06 -16.92
N ARG A 84 18.57 -12.15 -17.29
CA ARG A 84 17.10 -12.25 -17.21
C ARG A 84 16.61 -12.13 -15.76
N HIS A 85 17.28 -12.79 -14.83
CA HIS A 85 16.93 -12.69 -13.40
C HIS A 85 17.20 -11.28 -12.85
N ARG A 86 18.28 -10.60 -13.28
CA ARG A 86 18.51 -9.18 -12.93
C ARG A 86 17.37 -8.27 -13.40
N SER A 87 16.82 -8.52 -14.59
CA SER A 87 15.64 -7.78 -15.06
C SER A 87 14.40 -8.00 -14.18
N ILE A 88 14.18 -9.24 -13.72
CA ILE A 88 13.09 -9.56 -12.78
C ILE A 88 13.30 -8.85 -11.44
N GLU A 89 14.53 -8.90 -10.90
CA GLU A 89 14.88 -8.19 -9.66
C GLU A 89 14.60 -6.69 -9.77
N THR A 90 14.97 -6.05 -10.89
CA THR A 90 14.68 -4.63 -11.11
C THR A 90 13.17 -4.33 -11.12
N LYS A 91 12.36 -5.19 -11.75
CA LYS A 91 10.90 -5.06 -11.72
C LYS A 91 10.34 -5.24 -10.31
N LEU A 92 10.87 -6.19 -9.54
CA LEU A 92 10.48 -6.42 -8.15
C LEU A 92 10.83 -5.21 -7.28
N ARG A 93 12.00 -4.60 -7.49
CA ARG A 93 12.41 -3.36 -6.84
C ARG A 93 11.46 -2.21 -7.15
N HIS A 94 11.07 -2.06 -8.40
CA HIS A 94 10.10 -1.03 -8.80
C HIS A 94 8.74 -1.25 -8.14
N LEU A 95 8.21 -2.48 -8.18
CA LEU A 95 6.97 -2.85 -7.48
C LEU A 95 7.05 -2.56 -5.98
N THR A 96 8.17 -2.90 -5.35
CA THR A 96 8.39 -2.69 -3.91
C THR A 96 8.36 -1.20 -3.57
N ASN A 97 9.02 -0.36 -4.35
CA ASN A 97 8.98 1.09 -4.14
C ASN A 97 7.57 1.66 -4.38
N ALA A 98 6.90 1.24 -5.47
CA ALA A 98 5.54 1.67 -5.80
C ALA A 98 4.52 1.26 -4.72
N LEU A 99 4.70 0.09 -4.09
CA LEU A 99 3.88 -0.34 -2.95
C LEU A 99 3.98 0.66 -1.79
N MET A 100 5.18 1.14 -1.49
CA MET A 100 5.39 2.07 -0.37
C MET A 100 4.91 3.48 -0.71
N GLU A 101 5.45 4.05 -1.79
CA GLU A 101 5.25 5.45 -2.16
C GLU A 101 3.88 5.70 -2.81
N GLY A 102 3.36 4.71 -3.55
CA GLY A 102 2.10 4.83 -4.29
C GLY A 102 0.88 4.34 -3.53
N MET A 103 1.04 3.56 -2.46
CA MET A 103 -0.09 2.98 -1.73
C MET A 103 0.02 3.14 -0.22
N VAL A 104 1.09 2.65 0.43
CA VAL A 104 1.18 2.63 1.90
C VAL A 104 1.22 4.04 2.49
N THR A 105 2.14 4.89 2.05
CA THR A 105 2.27 6.25 2.58
C THR A 105 1.02 7.09 2.31
N PRO A 106 0.49 7.17 1.07
CA PRO A 106 -0.77 7.88 0.82
C PRO A 106 -1.94 7.37 1.66
N LEU A 107 -2.05 6.05 1.87
CA LEU A 107 -3.11 5.48 2.69
C LEU A 107 -2.98 5.88 4.16
N GLN A 108 -1.77 5.90 4.71
CA GLN A 108 -1.53 6.33 6.09
C GLN A 108 -1.95 7.79 6.31
N ASP A 109 -1.57 8.67 5.39
CA ASP A 109 -1.96 10.08 5.45
C ASP A 109 -3.49 10.23 5.36
N ARG A 110 -4.12 9.50 4.45
CA ARG A 110 -5.59 9.50 4.28
C ARG A 110 -6.34 9.01 5.51
N ILE A 111 -5.85 7.97 6.19
CA ILE A 111 -6.46 7.48 7.44
C ILE A 111 -6.45 8.58 8.51
N GLU A 112 -5.34 9.30 8.67
CA GLU A 112 -5.23 10.40 9.62
C GLU A 112 -6.13 11.59 9.26
N GLU A 113 -6.25 11.91 7.96
CA GLU A 113 -7.22 12.89 7.47
C GLU A 113 -8.65 12.48 7.76
N TRP A 114 -9.05 11.23 7.47
CA TRP A 114 -10.39 10.73 7.73
C TRP A 114 -10.77 10.81 9.20
N LYS A 115 -9.85 10.46 10.12
CA LYS A 115 -10.04 10.63 11.56
C LYS A 115 -10.33 12.08 11.93
N LYS A 116 -9.58 13.04 11.39
CA LYS A 116 -9.78 14.47 11.64
C LYS A 116 -11.14 14.93 11.10
N THR A 117 -11.47 14.56 9.87
CA THR A 117 -12.74 14.91 9.23
C THR A 117 -13.93 14.35 10.00
N ALA A 118 -13.92 13.06 10.37
CA ALA A 118 -15.01 12.47 11.15
C ALA A 118 -15.22 13.15 12.52
N ASN A 119 -14.12 13.49 13.21
CA ASN A 119 -14.20 14.22 14.48
C ASN A 119 -14.72 15.66 14.30
N GLN A 120 -14.43 16.29 13.15
CA GLN A 120 -14.95 17.61 12.82
C GLN A 120 -16.45 17.54 12.51
N LEU A 121 -16.89 16.54 11.74
CA LEU A 121 -18.29 16.29 11.45
C LEU A 121 -19.12 16.11 12.72
N ASP A 122 -18.65 15.32 13.70
CA ASP A 122 -19.35 15.19 15.00
C ASP A 122 -19.52 16.53 15.71
N LYS A 123 -18.47 17.36 15.72
CA LYS A 123 -18.52 18.69 16.37
C LYS A 123 -19.49 19.63 15.66
N ASP A 124 -19.54 19.58 14.33
CA ASP A 124 -20.42 20.45 13.53
C ASP A 124 -21.87 20.00 13.64
N HIS A 125 -22.15 18.69 13.67
CA HIS A 125 -23.46 18.15 13.97
C HIS A 125 -23.94 18.54 15.38
N ALA A 126 -23.08 18.45 16.39
CA ALA A 126 -23.39 18.90 17.75
C ALA A 126 -23.67 20.41 17.85
N LYS A 127 -23.18 21.22 16.90
CA LYS A 127 -23.41 22.67 16.81
C LYS A 127 -24.59 23.05 15.89
N GLY A 128 -25.23 22.09 15.22
CA GLY A 128 -26.34 22.32 14.29
C GLY A 128 -25.93 22.76 12.88
N ASN A 129 -24.65 22.65 12.50
CA ASN A 129 -24.14 23.05 11.19
C ASN A 129 -24.21 21.90 10.16
N PHE A 130 -25.42 21.61 9.66
CA PHE A 130 -25.64 20.55 8.64
C PHE A 130 -25.07 20.88 7.24
N PHE A 131 -24.70 22.12 6.96
CA PHE A 131 -24.22 22.58 5.65
C PHE A 131 -22.88 21.94 5.23
N PHE A 132 -22.05 21.50 6.19
CA PHE A 132 -20.75 20.88 5.91
C PHE A 132 -20.86 19.41 5.45
N PHE A 133 -21.93 18.72 5.82
CA PHE A 133 -22.11 17.29 5.52
C PHE A 133 -22.33 17.04 4.02
N PHE A 134 -23.05 17.93 3.35
CA PHE A 134 -23.29 17.84 1.91
C PHE A 134 -22.00 18.06 1.08
N PHE A 135 -21.06 18.84 1.60
CA PHE A 135 -19.80 19.14 0.94
C PHE A 135 -18.79 17.98 1.07
N CYS A 136 -18.71 17.31 2.23
CA CYS A 136 -17.79 16.19 2.45
C CYS A 136 -18.20 14.87 1.77
N ILE A 137 -19.48 14.67 1.44
CA ILE A 137 -19.92 13.46 0.71
C ILE A 137 -19.73 13.59 -0.81
N ASN A 138 -19.65 14.81 -1.34
CA ASN A 138 -19.58 15.09 -2.79
C ASN A 138 -18.17 15.44 -3.30
N GLN A 139 -17.12 15.26 -2.49
CA GLN A 139 -15.74 15.55 -2.85
C GLN A 139 -14.83 14.36 -2.53
#